data_AF-A0A0C3A4E4-F1
#
_entry.id   AF-A0A0C3A4E4-F1
#
_cell.length_a   1.000
_cell.length_b   1.000
_cell.length_c   1.000
_cell.angle_alpha   90.00
_cell.angle_beta   90.00
_cell.angle_gamma   90.00
#
_symmetry.space_group_name_H-M   'P 1'
#
loop_
_entity.id
_entity.type
_entity.pdbx_description
1 polymer ?
#
loop_
_entity_poly.entity_id
_entity_poly.type
_entity_poly.pdbx_seq_one_letter_code
_entity_poly.pdbx_strand_id
1 'polypeptide(L)' 'IAYLPPYSPDLTPIEESFSCLKAYIQRHGAELRQHEDHILALIEATSCITPEKARGWFKNAGYI' A
#
# COMPACT_ATOMS: atom_id res chain seq x y z
N ILE A 1 2.96 20.63 -7.64
CA ILE A 1 2.75 19.45 -8.52
C ILE A 1 4.14 18.97 -8.92
N ALA A 2 4.50 17.72 -8.60
CA ALA A 2 5.74 17.12 -9.08
C ALA A 2 5.50 16.54 -10.48
N TYR A 3 6.39 16.80 -11.43
CA TYR A 3 6.30 16.23 -12.77
C TYR A 3 6.80 14.78 -12.72
N LEU A 4 5.94 13.82 -13.07
CA LEU A 4 6.30 12.41 -13.18
C LEU A 4 6.39 12.05 -14.67
N PRO A 5 7.53 11.53 -15.16
CA PRO A 5 7.61 11.01 -16.51
C PRO A 5 6.62 9.84 -16.69
N PRO A 6 6.05 9.65 -17.89
CA PRO A 6 5.20 8.50 -18.18
C PRO A 6 5.88 7.17 -17.80
N TYR A 7 5.12 6.22 -17.27
CA TYR A 7 5.61 4.87 -16.90
C TYR A 7 6.82 4.87 -15.95
N SER A 8 6.81 5.73 -14.93
CA SER A 8 7.84 5.77 -13.87
C SER A 8 7.31 5.19 -12.54
N PRO A 9 6.92 3.90 -12.47
CA PRO A 9 6.39 3.31 -11.24
C PRO A 9 7.41 3.37 -10.09
N ASP A 10 8.70 3.28 -10.40
CA ASP A 10 9.80 3.40 -9.42
C ASP A 10 9.88 4.77 -8.74
N LEU A 11 9.29 5.80 -9.36
CA LEU A 11 9.20 7.15 -8.82
C LEU A 11 7.86 7.41 -8.11
N THR A 12 7.07 6.37 -7.84
CA THR A 12 5.75 6.52 -7.21
C THR A 12 5.63 5.67 -5.92
N PRO A 13 5.68 6.29 -4.73
CA PRO A 13 5.57 5.60 -3.44
C PRO A 13 4.27 4.79 -3.28
N ILE A 14 3.24 5.14 -4.05
CA ILE A 14 1.95 4.48 -4.01
C ILE A 14 2.03 3.02 -4.49
N GLU A 15 2.95 2.69 -5.39
CA GLU A 15 3.12 1.32 -5.90
C GLU A 15 3.59 0.36 -4.80
N GLU A 16 4.54 0.80 -3.96
CA GLU A 16 4.97 0.04 -2.79
C GLU A 16 3.84 -0.08 -1.75
N SER A 17 3.03 0.96 -1.57
CA SER A 17 1.86 0.93 -0.67
C SER A 17 0.80 -0.07 -1.12
N PHE A 18 0.48 -0.11 -2.42
CA PHE A 18 -0.45 -1.09 -2.98
C PHE A 18 0.12 -2.51 -2.92
N SER A 19 1.42 -2.66 -3.12
CA SER A 19 2.09 -3.96 -2.99
C SER A 19 2.03 -4.48 -1.55
N CYS A 20 2.22 -3.60 -0.56
CA CYS A 20 2.06 -3.93 0.87
C CYS A 20 0.63 -4.38 1.19
N LEU A 21 -0.38 -3.63 0.73
CA LEU A 21 -1.79 -3.97 0.96
C LEU A 21 -2.18 -5.29 0.27
N LYS A 22 -1.77 -5.50 -0.99
CA LYS A 22 -2.00 -6.76 -1.71
C LYS A 22 -1.37 -7.95 -1.00
N ALA A 23 -0.14 -7.81 -0.51
CA ALA A 23 0.53 -8.86 0.25
C ALA A 23 -0.19 -9.18 1.57
N TYR A 24 -0.68 -8.15 2.28
CA TYR A 24 -1.50 -8.33 3.47
C TYR A 24 -2.79 -9.10 3.15
N ILE A 25 -3.53 -8.67 2.13
CA ILE A 25 -4.78 -9.34 1.70
C ILE A 25 -4.51 -10.79 1.28
N GLN A 26 -3.41 -11.05 0.57
CA GLN A 26 -3.04 -12.41 0.17
C GLN A 26 -2.75 -13.30 1.38
N ARG A 27 -2.12 -12.76 2.42
CA ARG A 27 -1.80 -13.47 3.67
C ARG A 27 -3.03 -13.74 4.52
N HIS A 28 -3.93 -12.76 4.62
CA HIS A 28 -5.12 -12.79 5.49
C HIS A 28 -6.41 -13.13 4.74
N GLY A 29 -6.31 -13.56 3.48
CA GLY A 29 -7.47 -13.64 2.59
C GLY A 29 -8.57 -14.61 3.06
N ALA A 30 -8.23 -15.63 3.84
CA ALA A 30 -9.23 -16.52 4.43
C ALA A 30 -10.07 -15.80 5.50
N GLU A 31 -9.43 -15.04 6.39
CA GLU A 31 -10.07 -14.25 7.44
C GLU A 31 -10.91 -13.12 6.84
N LEU A 32 -10.35 -12.39 5.87
CA LEU A 32 -11.04 -11.27 5.19
C LEU A 32 -12.32 -11.71 4.47
N ARG A 33 -12.35 -12.94 3.90
CA ARG A 33 -13.54 -13.49 3.24
C ARG A 33 -14.66 -13.90 4.20
N GLN A 34 -14.33 -14.08 5.48
CA GLN A 34 -15.29 -14.43 6.53
C GLN A 34 -15.82 -13.19 7.25
N HIS A 35 -15.26 -12.01 6.97
CA HIS A 35 -15.69 -10.77 7.58
C HIS A 35 -17.08 -10.37 7.08
N GLU A 36 -17.96 -9.95 7.99
CA GLU A 36 -19.34 -9.60 7.66
C GLU A 36 -19.43 -8.36 6.75
N ASP A 37 -18.49 -7.43 6.92
CA ASP A 37 -18.35 -6.23 6.10
C ASP A 37 -16.99 -6.19 5.39
N HIS A 38 -16.96 -6.49 4.10
CA HIS A 38 -15.73 -6.48 3.32
C HIS A 38 -15.11 -5.08 3.14
N ILE A 39 -15.91 -4.01 3.20
CA ILE A 39 -15.38 -2.65 3.09
C ILE A 39 -14.64 -2.29 4.37
N LEU A 40 -15.23 -2.57 5.53
CA LEU A 40 -14.54 -2.38 6.81
C LEU A 40 -13.26 -3.22 6.88
N ALA A 41 -13.31 -4.48 6.46
CA ALA A 41 -12.14 -5.36 6.42
C ALA A 41 -11.00 -4.79 5.53
N LEU A 42 -11.34 -4.18 4.39
CA LEU A 42 -10.36 -3.52 3.53
C LEU A 42 -9.79 -2.24 4.18
N ILE A 43 -10.63 -1.45 4.86
CA ILE A 43 -10.18 -0.28 5.62
C ILE A 43 -9.22 -0.71 6.72
N GLU A 44 -9.54 -1.75 7.49
CA GLU A 44 -8.68 -2.28 8.53
C GLU A 44 -7.36 -2.84 7.96
N ALA A 45 -7.41 -3.49 6.80
CA ALA A 45 -6.21 -3.97 6.11
C ALA A 45 -5.24 -2.82 5.75
N THR A 46 -5.71 -1.59 5.57
CA THR A 46 -4.82 -0.43 5.34
C THR A 46 -3.91 -0.13 6.53
N SER A 47 -4.23 -0.62 7.74
CA SER A 47 -3.35 -0.51 8.92
C SER A 47 -1.98 -1.17 8.72
N CYS A 48 -1.84 -2.07 7.74
CA CYS A 48 -0.56 -2.67 7.37
C CYS A 48 0.46 -1.64 6.81
N ILE A 49 -0.03 -0.46 6.41
CA ILE A 49 0.76 0.68 5.92
C ILE A 49 1.10 1.56 7.13
N THR A 50 2.32 1.41 7.65
CA THR A 50 2.79 2.21 8.80
C THR A 50 3.53 3.47 8.36
N PRO A 51 3.64 4.50 9.21
CA PRO A 51 4.42 5.70 8.91
C PRO A 51 5.88 5.41 8.55
N GLU A 52 6.50 4.40 9.16
CA GLU A 52 7.88 3.99 8.90
C GLU A 52 8.02 3.41 7.49
N LYS A 53 7.08 2.55 7.07
CA LYS A 53 7.02 2.02 5.71
C LYS A 53 6.82 3.14 4.69
N ALA A 54 5.85 4.01 4.94
CA ALA A 54 5.57 5.15 4.07
C ALA A 54 6.82 6.01 3.88
N ARG A 55 7.53 6.34 4.96
CA ARG A 55 8.80 7.08 4.89
C ARG A 55 9.85 6.33 4.06
N GLY A 56 9.97 5.02 4.23
CA GLY A 56 10.84 4.17 3.41
C GLY A 56 10.52 4.28 1.91
N TRP A 57 9.25 4.25 1.54
CA TRP A 57 8.82 4.34 0.14
C TRP A 57 9.04 5.71 -0.48
N PHE A 58 8.80 6.78 0.28
CA PHE A 58 9.16 8.14 -0.17
C PHE A 58 10.67 8.29 -0.41
N LYS A 59 11.50 7.65 0.44
CA LYS A 59 12.95 7.62 0.24
C LYS A 59 13.33 6.80 -1.00
N ASN A 60 12.74 5.62 -1.19
CA ASN A 60 12.99 4.75 -2.35
C ASN A 60 12.66 5.45 -3.66
N ALA A 61 11.56 6.21 -3.70
CA ALA A 61 11.16 7.01 -4.85
C ALA A 61 11.92 8.35 -4.99
N GLY A 62 12.89 8.65 -4.12
CA GLY A 62 13.78 9.81 -4.22
C GLY A 62 13.19 11.15 -3.77
N TYR A 63 12.12 11.13 -2.96
CA TYR A 63 11.48 12.37 -2.48
C TYR A 63 12.07 12.93 -1.18
N ILE A 64 12.81 12.12 -0.39
CA ILE A 64 13.42 12.50 0.88
C ILE A 64 14.80 11.87 1.09
#